data_AF-A0A1N7K2J5-F1
#
_entry.id   AF-A0A1N7K2J5-F1
#
_cell.length_a   1.000
_cell.length_b   1.000
_cell.length_c   1.000
_cell.angle_alpha   90.00
_cell.angle_beta   90.00
_cell.angle_gamma   90.00
#
_symmetry.space_group_name_H-M   'P 1'
#
loop_
_entity.id
_entity.type
_entity.pdbx_description
1 polymer ?
#
loop_
_entity_poly.entity_id
_entity_poly.type
_entity_poly.pdbx_seq_one_letter_code
_entity_poly.pdbx_strand_id
1 'polypeptide(L)' 'MKVPLTIVAALAAWAVGVWPSVDAWADASILHHALAHTLFLIAGGLLGFEAAHYAETAARHQASEREYGPTDEQEVAQS' A
#
# COMPACT_ATOMS: atom_id res chain seq x y z
N MET A 1 4.66 7.54 -14.99
CA MET A 1 4.48 6.88 -13.67
C MET A 1 3.16 6.12 -13.70
N LYS A 2 3.16 4.82 -13.41
CA LYS A 2 1.97 3.95 -13.52
C LYS A 2 1.44 3.75 -12.10
N VAL A 3 0.28 4.34 -11.77
CA VAL A 3 -0.29 4.23 -10.43
C VAL A 3 -0.76 2.79 -10.22
N PRO A 4 -0.37 2.12 -9.12
CA PRO A 4 -0.82 0.77 -8.83
C PRO A 4 -2.34 0.73 -8.67
N LEU A 5 -2.97 -0.29 -9.27
CA LEU A 5 -4.41 -0.49 -9.17
C LEU A 5 -4.88 -0.64 -7.72
N THR A 6 -4.00 -1.16 -6.86
CA THR A 6 -4.17 -1.34 -5.41
C THR A 6 -4.33 0.00 -4.66
N ILE A 7 -3.54 1.02 -4.99
CA ILE A 7 -3.73 2.39 -4.46
C ILE A 7 -5.07 2.97 -4.93
N VAL A 8 -5.41 2.78 -6.21
CA VAL A 8 -6.69 3.27 -6.76
C VAL A 8 -7.87 2.58 -6.06
N ALA A 9 -7.78 1.28 -5.82
CA ALA A 9 -8.79 0.51 -5.10
C ALA A 9 -8.90 0.93 -3.63
N ALA A 10 -7.78 1.20 -2.96
CA ALA A 10 -7.79 1.67 -1.58
C ALA A 10 -8.40 3.08 -1.44
N LEU A 11 -8.08 4.00 -2.36
CA LEU A 11 -8.68 5.33 -2.39
C LEU A 11 -10.18 5.27 -2.72
N ALA A 12 -10.59 4.39 -3.65
CA ALA A 12 -12.00 4.17 -3.95
C ALA A 12 -12.75 3.58 -2.75
N ALA A 13 -12.18 2.60 -2.06
CA ALA A 13 -12.77 2.02 -0.85
C ALA A 13 -12.87 3.04 0.30
N TRP A 14 -11.86 3.90 0.46
CA TRP A 14 -11.89 4.99 1.43
C TRP A 14 -12.97 6.03 1.11
N ALA A 15 -13.07 6.45 -0.16
CA ALA A 15 -14.11 7.37 -0.61
C ALA A 15 -15.53 6.80 -0.41
N VAL A 16 -15.72 5.49 -0.63
CA VAL A 16 -16.99 4.79 -0.35
C VAL A 16 -17.26 4.73 1.15
N GLY A 17 -16.24 4.45 1.97
CA GLY A 17 -16.38 4.36 3.44
C GLY A 17 -16.73 5.69 4.12
N VAL A 18 -16.34 6.83 3.54
CA VAL A 18 -16.61 8.19 4.08
C VAL A 18 -17.95 8.76 3.56
N TRP A 19 -18.66 8.04 2.68
CA TRP A 19 -19.90 8.54 2.10
C TRP A 19 -21.01 8.65 3.17
N PRO A 20 -21.72 9.79 3.29
CA PRO A 20 -22.77 9.97 4.31
C PRO A 20 -23.88 8.91 4.27
N SER A 21 -24.11 8.32 3.09
CA SER A 21 -25.06 7.24 2.89
C SER A 21 -24.59 5.90 3.46
N VAL A 22 -23.29 5.63 3.48
CA VAL A 22 -22.70 4.43 4.12
C VAL A 22 -22.68 4.60 5.63
N ASP A 23 -22.42 5.81 6.11
CA ASP A 23 -22.51 6.16 7.53
C ASP A 23 -23.95 5.98 8.05
N ALA A 24 -24.94 6.55 7.35
CA ALA A 24 -26.35 6.37 7.68
C ALA A 24 -26.84 4.91 7.55
N TRP A 25 -26.26 4.14 6.63
CA TRP A 25 -26.56 2.71 6.47
C TRP A 25 -25.92 1.86 7.58
N ALA A 26 -24.69 2.19 7.99
CA ALA A 26 -24.00 1.53 9.08
C ALA A 26 -24.75 1.74 10.41
N ASP A 27 -25.37 2.90 10.62
CA ASP A 27 -26.15 3.21 11.82
C ASP A 27 -27.54 2.54 11.82
N ALA A 28 -27.99 2.01 10.67
CA ALA A 28 -29.30 1.37 10.55
C ALA A 28 -29.38 -0.02 11.21
N SER A 29 -28.26 -0.74 11.35
CA SER A 29 -28.23 -2.00 12.11
C SER A 29 -26.81 -2.42 12.51
N ILE A 30 -26.69 -3.21 13.58
CA ILE A 30 -25.42 -3.83 14.02
C ILE A 30 -24.76 -4.66 12.90
N LEU A 31 -25.55 -5.31 12.04
CA LEU A 31 -25.02 -6.07 10.92
C LEU A 31 -24.37 -5.16 9.88
N HIS A 32 -25.02 -4.03 9.56
CA HIS A 32 -24.49 -3.03 8.63
C HIS A 32 -23.23 -2.35 9.20
N HIS A 33 -23.22 -2.08 10.51
CA HIS A 33 -22.04 -1.55 11.21
C HIS A 33 -20.82 -2.48 11.12
N ALA A 34 -21.03 -3.79 11.33
CA ALA A 34 -19.98 -4.80 11.24
C ALA A 34 -19.47 -4.97 9.79
N LEU A 35 -20.35 -4.91 8.79
CA LEU A 35 -19.95 -4.96 7.39
C LEU A 35 -19.10 -3.73 6.99
N ALA A 36 -19.51 -2.53 7.43
CA ALA A 36 -18.76 -1.30 7.16
C ALA A 36 -17.34 -1.36 7.76
N HIS A 37 -17.21 -1.84 9.00
CA HIS A 37 -15.91 -2.05 9.64
C HIS A 37 -15.06 -3.12 8.94
N THR A 38 -15.69 -4.20 8.47
CA THR A 38 -14.99 -5.27 7.73
C THR A 38 -14.42 -4.72 6.42
N LEU A 39 -15.18 -3.90 5.70
CA LEU A 39 -14.71 -3.21 4.50
C LEU A 39 -13.52 -2.29 4.81
N PHE A 40 -13.58 -1.56 5.92
CA PHE A 40 -12.49 -0.69 6.36
C PHE A 40 -11.22 -1.47 6.73
N LEU A 41 -11.37 -2.61 7.41
CA LEU A 41 -10.26 -3.52 7.74
C LEU A 41 -9.61 -4.11 6.47
N ILE A 42 -10.43 -4.52 5.50
CA ILE A 42 -9.93 -5.05 4.22
C ILE A 42 -9.16 -3.96 3.47
N ALA A 43 -9.72 -2.76 3.36
CA ALA A 43 -9.08 -1.62 2.69
C ALA A 43 -7.76 -1.24 3.37
N GLY A 44 -7.73 -1.15 4.70
CA GLY A 44 -6.53 -0.88 5.47
C GLY A 44 -5.47 -1.98 5.33
N GLY A 45 -5.89 -3.25 5.34
CA GLY A 45 -4.99 -4.40 5.14
C GLY A 45 -4.35 -4.43 3.76
N LEU A 46 -5.12 -4.15 2.70
CA LEU A 46 -4.61 -4.02 1.33
C LEU A 46 -3.58 -2.90 1.21
N LEU A 47 -3.89 -1.71 1.77
CA LEU A 47 -2.98 -0.56 1.73
C LEU A 47 -1.70 -0.84 2.53
N GLY A 48 -1.81 -1.48 3.70
CA GLY A 48 -0.67 -1.89 4.51
C GLY A 48 0.22 -2.94 3.83
N PHE A 49 -0.39 -3.93 3.17
CA PHE A 49 0.34 -4.94 2.41
C PHE A 49 1.12 -4.30 1.25
N GLU A 50 0.51 -3.38 0.52
CA GLU A 50 1.17 -2.67 -0.56
C GLU A 50 2.32 -1.79 -0.05
N ALA A 51 2.13 -1.07 1.06
CA ALA A 51 3.18 -0.30 1.70
C ALA A 51 4.37 -1.18 2.14
N ALA A 52 4.08 -2.37 2.70
CA ALA A 52 5.11 -3.34 3.07
C ALA A 52 5.87 -3.86 1.84
N HIS A 53 5.15 -4.16 0.75
CA HIS A 53 5.76 -4.61 -0.51
C HIS A 53 6.69 -3.55 -1.12
N TYR A 54 6.29 -2.28 -1.09
CA TYR A 54 7.13 -1.17 -1.51
C TYR A 54 8.36 -0.99 -0.61
N ALA A 55 8.20 -1.10 0.70
CA ALA A 55 9.31 -1.00 1.65
C ALA A 55 10.33 -2.13 1.44
N GLU A 56 9.87 -3.35 1.21
CA GLU A 56 10.73 -4.50 0.90
C GLU A 56 11.48 -4.30 -0.42
N THR A 57 10.79 -3.84 -1.46
CA THR A 57 11.40 -3.58 -2.78
C THR A 57 12.44 -2.46 -2.70
N ALA A 58 12.17 -1.40 -1.95
CA ALA A 58 13.12 -0.32 -1.70
C ALA A 58 14.35 -0.81 -0.91
N ALA A 59 14.16 -1.66 0.10
CA ALA A 59 15.25 -2.26 0.86
C ALA A 59 16.14 -3.16 -0.02
N ARG A 60 15.52 -3.94 -0.93
CA ARG A 60 16.25 -4.77 -1.91
C ARG A 60 17.06 -3.91 -2.89
N HIS A 61 16.49 -2.81 -3.39
CA HIS A 61 17.22 -1.88 -4.25
C HIS A 61 18.45 -1.28 -3.56
N GLN A 62 18.32 -0.85 -2.30
CA GLN A 62 19.47 -0.35 -1.52
C GLN A 62 20.53 -1.43 -1.25
N ALA A 63 20.11 -2.69 -1.06
CA ALA A 63 21.04 -3.80 -0.90
C ALA A 63 21.83 -4.06 -2.20
N SER A 64 21.16 -4.04 -3.37
CA SER A 64 21.83 -4.21 -4.65
C SER A 64 22.79 -3.06 -4.98
N GLU A 65 22.45 -1.81 -4.65
CA GLU A 65 23.35 -0.66 -4.84
C GLU A 65 24.59 -0.76 -3.95
N ARG A 66 24.46 -1.28 -2.72
CA ARG A 66 25.62 -1.55 -1.85
C ARG A 66 26.48 -2.73 -2.30
N GLU A 67 25.91 -3.70 -2.99
CA GLU A 67 26.64 -4.89 -3.44
C GLU A 67 27.38 -4.63 -4.76
N TYR A 68 26.79 -3.86 -5.68
CA TYR A 68 27.41 -3.49 -6.97
C TYR A 68 28.22 -2.19 -6.94
N GLY A 69 27.89 -1.23 -6.07
CA GLY A 69 28.66 0.01 -5.91
C GLY A 69 30.15 -0.16 -5.60
N PRO A 70 30.58 -1.06 -4.68
CA PRO A 70 31.99 -1.21 -4.36
C PRO A 70 32.79 -1.93 -5.45
N THR A 71 32.16 -2.76 -6.27
CA THR A 71 32.80 -3.44 -7.41
C THR A 71 33.03 -2.50 -8.58
N ASP A 72 32.05 -1.64 -8.89
CA ASP A 72 32.19 -0.65 -9.97
C ASP A 72 33.25 0.42 -9.64
N GLU A 73 33.30 0.87 -8.37
CA GLU A 73 34.33 1.82 -7.93
C GLU A 73 35.76 1.24 -7.98
N GLN A 74 35.91 -0.08 -7.78
CA GLN A 74 37.22 -0.75 -7.88
C GLN A 74 37.64 -1.01 -9.34
N GLU A 75 36.70 -1.32 -10.23
CA GLU A 75 36.97 -1.52 -11.67
C GLU A 75 37.37 -0.21 -12.36
N VAL A 76 36.72 0.91 -12.01
CA VAL A 76 37.08 2.24 -12.50
C VAL A 76 38.43 2.71 -11.94
N ALA A 77 38.78 2.34 -10.70
CA ALA A 77 40.08 2.67 -10.11
C ALA A 77 41.26 1.86 -10.68
N GLN A 78 40.99 0.74 -11.37
CA GLN A 78 42.00 -0.10 -12.00
C GLN A 78 42.18 0.12 -13.52
N SER A 79 41.32 0.93 -14.15
CA SER A 79 41.37 1.29 -15.59
C SER A 79 42.10 2.60 -15.83
#